data_AF-X1PCF2-F1
#
_entry.id   AF-X1PCF2-F1
#
_cell.length_a   1.000
_cell.length_b   1.000
_cell.length_c   1.000
_cell.angle_alpha   90.00
_cell.angle_beta   90.00
_cell.angle_gamma   90.00
#
_symmetry.space_group_name_H-M   'P 1'
#
loop_
_entity.id
_entity.type
_entity.pdbx_description
1 polymer ?
#
loop_
_entity_poly.entity_id
_entity_poly.type
_entity_poly.pdbx_seq_one_letter_code
_entity_poly.pdbx_strand_id
1 'polypeptide(L)'
;REVRALNQFVTMIGDFCGATPSSIRASLDKLNVRTRGVGMGEWALGWLGRQVRLPFDPPIPATDPDFKLCLGVELTSLGRRMRNCAGQRQSYTFLSERLIYEWTGPGGPAVLELLRLTSGTEVRFVLEDLRAPRNRRVCPELATVIQSKLNDYGILYQSLTHHTIEEQALHKLLDHTAPFAWDVRREEADDTGGDADLDRLLDDLDQEIHGREAA
;
A
#
# COMPACT_ATOMS: atom_id res chain seq x y z
N ARG A 1 26.01 -12.66 -5.30
CA ARG A 1 24.77 -12.43 -4.52
C ARG A 1 23.65 -11.92 -5.44
N GLU A 2 23.94 -10.92 -6.26
CA GLU A 2 22.99 -10.33 -7.23
C GLU A 2 22.43 -11.32 -8.27
N VAL A 3 23.27 -12.16 -8.89
CA VAL A 3 22.79 -13.19 -9.86
C VAL A 3 21.79 -14.17 -9.24
N ARG A 4 21.98 -14.55 -7.96
CA ARG A 4 21.05 -15.42 -7.24
C ARG A 4 19.71 -14.73 -6.99
N ALA A 5 19.75 -13.46 -6.57
CA ALA A 5 18.55 -12.66 -6.35
C ALA A 5 17.76 -12.45 -7.66
N LEU A 6 18.46 -12.20 -8.76
CA LEU A 6 17.87 -12.08 -10.09
C LEU A 6 17.18 -13.38 -10.52
N ASN A 7 17.85 -14.52 -10.36
CA ASN A 7 17.26 -15.82 -10.70
C ASN A 7 16.02 -16.12 -9.85
N GLN A 8 16.04 -15.81 -8.55
CA GLN A 8 14.87 -15.98 -7.67
C GLN A 8 13.71 -15.09 -8.11
N PHE A 9 13.99 -13.83 -8.44
CA PHE A 9 12.95 -12.90 -8.91
C PHE A 9 12.37 -13.31 -10.26
N VAL A 10 13.19 -13.83 -11.18
CA VAL A 10 12.73 -14.40 -12.46
C VAL A 10 11.74 -15.55 -12.25
N THR A 11 12.00 -16.44 -11.29
CA THR A 11 11.04 -17.50 -10.93
C THR A 11 9.71 -16.89 -10.47
N MET A 12 9.75 -15.93 -9.55
CA MET A 12 8.55 -15.25 -9.05
C MET A 12 7.77 -14.51 -10.15
N ILE A 13 8.45 -13.94 -11.14
CA ILE A 13 7.80 -13.30 -12.30
C ILE A 13 6.94 -14.30 -13.08
N GLY A 14 7.46 -15.51 -13.34
CA GLY A 14 6.70 -16.56 -14.00
C GLY A 14 5.44 -16.93 -13.22
N ASP A 15 5.60 -17.07 -11.90
CA ASP A 15 4.52 -17.49 -11.01
C ASP A 15 3.45 -16.40 -10.86
N PHE A 16 3.80 -15.12 -10.73
CA PHE A 16 2.86 -14.07 -10.29
C PHE A 16 2.41 -13.10 -11.39
N CYS A 17 3.16 -12.97 -12.49
CA CYS A 17 2.87 -11.99 -13.55
C CYS A 17 2.26 -12.61 -14.81
N GLY A 18 1.95 -13.91 -14.81
CA GLY A 18 1.50 -14.61 -16.02
C GLY A 18 2.54 -14.60 -17.15
N ALA A 19 3.82 -14.43 -16.81
CA ALA A 19 4.88 -14.25 -17.77
C ALA A 19 5.30 -15.57 -18.41
N THR A 20 5.48 -15.57 -19.73
CA THR A 20 6.06 -16.71 -20.46
C THR A 20 7.59 -16.66 -20.40
N PRO A 21 8.30 -17.81 -20.50
CA PRO A 21 9.76 -17.82 -20.55
C PRO A 21 10.36 -16.92 -21.64
N SER A 22 9.69 -16.83 -22.80
CA SER A 22 10.09 -15.93 -23.89
C SER A 22 9.94 -14.45 -23.54
N SER A 23 8.87 -14.07 -22.83
CA SER A 23 8.66 -12.69 -22.39
C SER A 23 9.68 -12.26 -21.32
N ILE A 24 10.09 -13.19 -20.45
CA ILE A 24 11.13 -12.95 -19.45
C ILE A 24 12.48 -12.78 -20.14
N ARG A 25 12.84 -13.67 -21.07
CA ARG A 25 14.08 -13.56 -21.84
C ARG A 25 14.16 -12.22 -22.58
N ALA A 26 13.12 -11.87 -23.33
CA ALA A 26 13.05 -10.60 -24.05
C ALA A 26 13.09 -9.37 -23.13
N SER A 27 12.67 -9.50 -21.87
CA SER A 27 12.77 -8.44 -20.86
C SER A 27 14.18 -8.34 -20.28
N LEU A 28 14.85 -9.47 -20.02
CA LEU A 28 16.24 -9.52 -19.59
C LEU A 28 17.20 -8.98 -20.65
N ASP A 29 16.92 -9.22 -21.94
CA ASP A 29 17.72 -8.68 -23.06
C ASP A 29 17.70 -7.13 -23.10
N LYS A 30 16.72 -6.49 -22.46
CA LYS A 30 16.61 -5.03 -22.34
C LYS A 30 17.38 -4.45 -21.14
N LEU A 31 17.82 -5.28 -20.20
CA LEU A 31 18.71 -4.87 -19.12
C LEU A 31 20.12 -4.66 -19.70
N ASN A 32 20.52 -3.39 -19.86
CA ASN A 32 21.81 -3.08 -20.44
C ASN A 32 22.83 -2.80 -19.34
N VAL A 33 23.88 -3.62 -19.26
CA VAL A 33 24.90 -3.57 -18.19
C VAL A 33 25.85 -2.36 -18.33
N ARG A 34 25.82 -1.63 -19.46
CA ARG A 34 26.92 -0.72 -19.79
C ARG A 34 26.65 0.73 -20.18
N THR A 35 25.48 1.21 -20.61
CA THR A 35 25.32 2.69 -20.82
C THR A 35 23.94 3.25 -21.21
N ARG A 36 22.96 2.46 -21.68
CA ARG A 36 21.65 2.99 -22.18
C ARG A 36 20.45 2.06 -21.97
N GLY A 37 20.47 1.22 -20.95
CA GLY A 37 19.36 0.31 -20.62
C GLY A 37 18.53 0.80 -19.45
N VAL A 38 17.40 0.14 -19.25
CA VAL A 38 16.59 0.29 -18.03
C VAL A 38 17.44 -0.16 -16.84
N GLY A 39 17.51 0.66 -15.79
CA GLY A 39 18.22 0.29 -14.56
C GLY A 39 17.58 -0.92 -13.88
N MET A 40 18.34 -1.72 -13.14
CA MET A 40 17.81 -2.95 -12.49
C MET A 40 16.57 -2.69 -11.62
N GLY A 41 16.56 -1.58 -10.87
CA GLY A 41 15.41 -1.19 -10.05
C GLY A 41 14.18 -0.81 -10.88
N GLU A 42 14.36 -0.04 -11.95
CA GLU A 42 13.28 0.35 -12.86
C GLU A 42 12.71 -0.88 -13.60
N TRP A 43 13.58 -1.80 -14.00
CA TRP A 43 13.17 -3.06 -14.61
C TRP A 43 12.38 -3.93 -13.64
N ALA A 44 12.81 -4.01 -12.38
CA ALA A 44 12.09 -4.75 -11.34
C ALA A 44 10.71 -4.13 -11.07
N LEU A 45 10.63 -2.82 -10.88
CA LEU A 45 9.36 -2.09 -10.73
C LEU A 45 8.41 -2.33 -11.91
N GLY A 46 8.94 -2.37 -13.14
CA GLY A 46 8.18 -2.70 -14.33
C GLY A 46 7.55 -4.10 -14.31
N TRP A 47 8.17 -5.06 -13.62
CA TRP A 47 7.60 -6.39 -13.39
C TRP A 47 6.64 -6.46 -12.21
N LEU A 48 6.94 -5.76 -11.11
CA LEU A 48 6.03 -5.67 -9.96
C LEU A 48 4.67 -5.10 -10.40
N GLY A 49 4.67 -4.08 -11.28
CA GLY A 49 3.46 -3.52 -11.86
C GLY A 49 2.63 -4.49 -12.73
N ARG A 50 3.17 -5.67 -13.08
CA ARG A 50 2.48 -6.70 -13.88
C ARG A 50 1.96 -7.86 -13.05
N GLN A 51 2.08 -7.80 -11.72
CA GLN A 51 1.50 -8.82 -10.86
C GLN A 51 -0.01 -8.91 -11.08
N VAL A 52 -0.51 -10.13 -11.28
CA VAL A 52 -1.94 -10.40 -11.51
C VAL A 52 -2.52 -11.46 -10.57
N ARG A 53 -1.67 -12.12 -9.78
CA ARG A 53 -2.10 -13.16 -8.83
C ARG A 53 -1.19 -13.24 -7.62
N LEU A 54 -1.71 -13.87 -6.57
CA LEU A 54 -1.00 -14.22 -5.34
C LEU A 54 -0.66 -15.72 -5.36
N PRO A 55 0.33 -16.18 -4.58
CA PRO A 55 0.64 -17.60 -4.40
C PRO A 55 -0.38 -18.35 -3.53
N PHE A 56 -1.43 -17.67 -3.04
CA PHE A 56 -2.47 -18.22 -2.18
C PHE A 56 -3.80 -17.49 -2.41
N ASP A 57 -4.89 -18.07 -1.92
CA ASP A 57 -6.19 -17.42 -1.94
C ASP A 57 -6.27 -16.31 -0.87
N PRO A 58 -6.60 -15.06 -1.25
CA PRO A 58 -6.68 -13.96 -0.31
C PRO A 58 -7.77 -14.20 0.75
N PRO A 59 -7.64 -13.60 1.97
CA PRO A 59 -8.61 -13.78 3.05
C PRO A 59 -10.00 -13.24 2.73
N ILE A 60 -10.07 -12.25 1.83
CA ILE A 60 -11.32 -11.68 1.32
C ILE A 60 -11.45 -12.14 -0.14
N PRO A 61 -12.55 -12.82 -0.51
CA PRO A 61 -12.72 -13.36 -1.85
C PRO A 61 -12.96 -12.23 -2.87
N ALA A 62 -12.52 -12.43 -4.11
CA ALA A 62 -12.71 -11.47 -5.21
C ALA A 62 -14.19 -11.23 -5.59
N THR A 63 -15.11 -12.08 -5.10
CA THR A 63 -16.56 -11.93 -5.26
C THR A 63 -17.18 -10.96 -4.26
N ASP A 64 -16.43 -10.48 -3.27
CA ASP A 64 -16.94 -9.47 -2.34
C ASP A 64 -17.25 -8.16 -3.08
N PRO A 65 -18.44 -7.57 -2.90
CA PRO A 65 -18.84 -6.39 -3.67
C PRO A 65 -18.17 -5.10 -3.19
N ASP A 66 -17.64 -5.05 -1.96
CA ASP A 66 -17.13 -3.81 -1.37
C ASP A 66 -15.60 -3.79 -1.31
N PHE A 67 -14.94 -4.94 -1.13
CA PHE A 67 -13.49 -5.06 -1.04
C PHE A 67 -12.88 -5.49 -2.37
N LYS A 68 -12.12 -4.57 -2.97
CA LYS A 68 -11.33 -4.85 -4.17
C LYS A 68 -9.86 -5.00 -3.82
N LEU A 69 -9.31 -6.22 -3.93
CA LEU A 69 -7.86 -6.45 -3.87
C LEU A 69 -7.18 -5.73 -5.03
N CYS A 70 -6.16 -4.93 -4.75
CA CYS A 70 -5.40 -4.20 -5.75
C CYS A 70 -4.00 -4.83 -5.92
N LEU A 71 -3.65 -5.22 -7.15
CA LEU A 71 -2.33 -5.78 -7.48
C LEU A 71 -1.63 -4.99 -8.58
N GLY A 72 -0.30 -5.03 -8.60
CA GLY A 72 0.51 -4.49 -9.70
C GLY A 72 0.15 -3.04 -10.06
N VAL A 73 -0.28 -2.81 -11.30
CA VAL A 73 -0.64 -1.49 -11.84
C VAL A 73 -1.84 -0.86 -11.12
N GLU A 74 -2.73 -1.68 -10.55
CA GLU A 74 -3.89 -1.16 -9.81
C GLU A 74 -3.45 -0.42 -8.56
N LEU A 75 -2.34 -0.81 -7.92
CA LEU A 75 -1.77 -0.08 -6.78
C LEU A 75 -1.28 1.31 -7.18
N THR A 76 -0.68 1.44 -8.37
CA THR A 76 -0.27 2.75 -8.90
C THR A 76 -1.49 3.63 -9.19
N SER A 77 -2.54 3.05 -9.79
CA SER A 77 -3.79 3.74 -10.05
C SER A 77 -4.48 4.18 -8.74
N LEU A 78 -4.55 3.29 -7.76
CA LEU A 78 -5.10 3.55 -6.44
C LEU A 78 -4.33 4.68 -5.74
N GLY A 79 -3.00 4.64 -5.76
CA GLY A 79 -2.14 5.68 -5.18
C GLY A 79 -2.42 7.06 -5.75
N ARG A 80 -2.61 7.17 -7.06
CA ARG A 80 -2.96 8.42 -7.74
C ARG A 80 -4.36 8.90 -7.36
N ARG A 81 -5.38 8.03 -7.45
CA ARG A 81 -6.77 8.39 -7.13
C ARG A 81 -6.97 8.78 -5.68
N MET A 82 -6.36 8.02 -4.77
CA MET A 82 -6.45 8.22 -3.33
C MET A 82 -5.43 9.22 -2.81
N ARG A 83 -4.51 9.72 -3.66
CA ARG A 83 -3.39 10.59 -3.28
C ARG A 83 -2.64 10.03 -2.05
N ASN A 84 -2.25 8.77 -2.14
CA ASN A 84 -1.54 8.05 -1.07
C ASN A 84 -0.37 7.21 -1.61
N CYS A 85 0.30 6.50 -0.70
CA CYS A 85 1.52 5.75 -1.02
C CYS A 85 1.27 4.33 -1.56
N ALA A 86 0.03 3.94 -1.92
CA ALA A 86 -0.27 2.58 -2.35
C ALA A 86 0.61 2.11 -3.53
N GLY A 87 0.90 3.00 -4.49
CA GLY A 87 1.78 2.70 -5.62
C GLY A 87 3.23 2.36 -5.22
N GLN A 88 3.68 2.81 -4.06
CA GLN A 88 5.03 2.53 -3.53
C GLN A 88 5.08 1.19 -2.76
N ARG A 89 3.93 0.54 -2.52
CA ARG A 89 3.81 -0.70 -1.76
C ARG A 89 3.87 -1.97 -2.60
N GLN A 90 4.11 -1.86 -3.92
CA GLN A 90 4.08 -2.98 -4.85
C GLN A 90 4.98 -4.16 -4.45
N SER A 91 6.17 -3.90 -3.88
CA SER A 91 7.08 -4.96 -3.44
C SER A 91 6.48 -5.81 -2.31
N TYR A 92 5.81 -5.19 -1.34
CA TYR A 92 5.19 -5.89 -0.21
C TYR A 92 4.05 -6.80 -0.68
N THR A 93 3.24 -6.32 -1.63
CA THR A 93 2.15 -7.12 -2.22
C THR A 93 2.67 -8.19 -3.17
N PHE A 94 3.77 -7.94 -3.88
CA PHE A 94 4.42 -8.95 -4.71
C PHE A 94 4.94 -10.13 -3.90
N LEU A 95 5.54 -9.85 -2.74
CA LEU A 95 6.00 -10.86 -1.79
C LEU A 95 4.86 -11.43 -0.92
N SER A 96 3.63 -10.92 -1.09
CA SER A 96 2.46 -11.31 -0.31
C SER A 96 2.62 -11.11 1.21
N GLU A 97 3.49 -10.18 1.59
CA GLU A 97 3.69 -9.73 2.98
C GLU A 97 2.53 -8.83 3.41
N ARG A 98 2.07 -8.00 2.48
CA ARG A 98 0.93 -7.10 2.70
C ARG A 98 -0.04 -7.12 1.53
N LEU A 99 -1.33 -7.17 1.84
CA LEU A 99 -2.40 -7.08 0.85
C LEU A 99 -3.09 -5.73 0.96
N ILE A 100 -3.29 -5.06 -0.17
CA ILE A 100 -3.94 -3.75 -0.20
C ILE A 100 -5.30 -3.89 -0.86
N TYR A 101 -6.34 -3.48 -0.14
CA TYR A 101 -7.70 -3.44 -0.64
C TYR A 101 -8.19 -2.01 -0.78
N GLU A 102 -8.97 -1.76 -1.82
CA GLU A 102 -9.83 -0.60 -1.92
C GLU A 102 -11.22 -0.96 -1.41
N TRP A 103 -11.75 -0.14 -0.51
CA TRP A 103 -13.16 -0.14 -0.16
C TRP A 103 -13.95 0.67 -1.18
N THR A 104 -14.94 0.02 -1.79
CA THR A 104 -15.84 0.56 -2.82
C THR A 104 -17.31 0.58 -2.38
N GLY A 105 -17.59 0.11 -1.16
CA GLY A 105 -18.92 0.09 -0.57
C GLY A 105 -19.42 1.47 -0.12
N PRO A 106 -20.61 1.51 0.51
CA PRO A 106 -21.20 2.74 1.02
C PRO A 106 -20.31 3.43 2.08
N GLY A 107 -20.46 4.75 2.24
CA GLY A 107 -19.70 5.54 3.22
C GLY A 107 -18.47 6.26 2.67
N GLY A 108 -18.11 6.00 1.40
CA GLY A 108 -17.01 6.67 0.70
C GLY A 108 -15.75 5.80 0.61
N PRO A 109 -14.80 6.14 -0.29
CA PRO A 109 -13.66 5.27 -0.59
C PRO A 109 -12.67 5.23 0.59
N ALA A 110 -12.10 4.05 0.82
CA ALA A 110 -11.02 3.86 1.78
C ALA A 110 -10.00 2.85 1.23
N VAL A 111 -8.80 2.86 1.80
CA VAL A 111 -7.74 1.90 1.51
C VAL A 111 -7.38 1.16 2.80
N LEU A 112 -7.31 -0.16 2.69
CA LEU A 112 -6.92 -1.06 3.76
C LEU A 112 -5.58 -1.70 3.41
N GLU A 113 -4.67 -1.74 4.37
CA GLU A 113 -3.42 -2.50 4.29
C GLU A 113 -3.50 -3.65 5.30
N LEU A 114 -3.58 -4.89 4.81
CA LEU A 114 -3.57 -6.09 5.63
C LEU A 114 -2.14 -6.63 5.71
N LEU A 115 -1.61 -6.81 6.92
CA LEU A 115 -0.37 -7.50 7.17
C LEU A 115 -0.62 -9.00 7.33
N ARG A 116 0.18 -9.82 6.64
CA ARG A 116 0.15 -11.27 6.79
C ARG A 116 1.01 -11.70 7.97
N LEU A 117 0.40 -12.38 8.94
CA LEU A 117 1.07 -12.99 10.08
C LEU A 117 1.19 -14.49 9.84
N THR A 118 2.40 -15.03 10.04
CA THR A 118 2.65 -16.48 9.95
C THR A 118 3.23 -16.98 11.26
N SER A 119 2.60 -17.99 11.85
CA SER A 119 3.08 -18.67 13.06
C SER A 119 3.05 -20.17 12.83
N GLY A 120 4.22 -20.78 12.66
CA GLY A 120 4.31 -22.17 12.22
C GLY A 120 3.63 -22.37 10.87
N THR A 121 2.60 -23.21 10.83
CA THR A 121 1.76 -23.46 9.65
C THR A 121 0.54 -22.56 9.56
N GLU A 122 0.21 -21.82 10.63
CA GLU A 122 -0.95 -20.94 10.65
C GLU A 122 -0.66 -19.61 9.97
N VAL A 123 -1.62 -19.15 9.18
CA VAL A 123 -1.61 -17.82 8.55
C VAL A 123 -2.83 -17.06 9.04
N ARG A 124 -2.60 -15.86 9.55
CA ARG A 124 -3.63 -14.89 9.92
C ARG A 124 -3.35 -13.57 9.20
N PHE A 125 -4.38 -12.74 9.08
CA PHE A 125 -4.24 -11.38 8.57
C PHE A 125 -4.68 -10.41 9.65
N VAL A 126 -3.93 -9.32 9.77
CA VAL A 126 -4.26 -8.19 10.63
C VAL A 126 -4.39 -6.94 9.77
N LEU A 127 -5.39 -6.11 10.04
CA LEU A 127 -5.49 -4.78 9.48
C LEU A 127 -4.42 -3.90 10.13
N GLU A 128 -3.42 -3.52 9.33
CA GLU A 128 -2.30 -2.68 9.74
C GLU A 128 -2.65 -1.19 9.58
N ASP A 129 -3.33 -0.83 8.49
CA ASP A 129 -3.71 0.55 8.22
C ASP A 129 -5.07 0.66 7.51
N LEU A 130 -5.82 1.70 7.85
CA LEU A 130 -7.12 2.04 7.27
C LEU A 130 -7.18 3.56 7.02
N ARG A 131 -7.22 3.97 5.75
CA ARG A 131 -7.12 5.38 5.37
C ARG A 131 -8.17 5.79 4.34
N ALA A 132 -8.74 6.97 4.55
CA ALA A 132 -9.50 7.69 3.56
C ALA A 132 -8.55 8.37 2.53
N PRO A 133 -9.06 9.00 1.45
CA PRO A 133 -8.21 9.74 0.51
C PRO A 133 -7.31 10.76 1.21
N ARG A 134 -6.14 11.01 0.63
CA ARG A 134 -5.08 11.87 1.17
C ARG A 134 -4.59 11.44 2.55
N ASN A 135 -4.57 10.13 2.81
CA ASN A 135 -4.16 9.54 4.10
C ASN A 135 -4.96 10.02 5.32
N ARG A 136 -6.16 10.56 5.09
CA ARG A 136 -7.04 11.03 6.16
C ARG A 136 -7.57 9.84 6.97
N ARG A 137 -8.04 10.13 8.18
CA ARG A 137 -8.76 9.14 8.98
C ARG A 137 -10.12 8.84 8.35
N VAL A 138 -10.52 7.59 8.42
CA VAL A 138 -11.87 7.15 8.06
C VAL A 138 -12.86 7.61 9.15
N CYS A 139 -14.07 8.00 8.77
CA CYS A 139 -15.08 8.38 9.75
C CYS A 139 -15.54 7.16 10.57
N PRO A 140 -16.01 7.35 11.82
CA PRO A 140 -16.35 6.24 12.71
C PRO A 140 -17.41 5.29 12.14
N GLU A 141 -18.40 5.83 11.44
CA GLU A 141 -19.49 5.05 10.86
C GLU A 141 -18.98 4.08 9.80
N LEU A 142 -18.10 4.56 8.90
CA LEU A 142 -17.46 3.72 7.90
C LEU A 142 -16.50 2.72 8.55
N ALA A 143 -15.76 3.13 9.57
CA ALA A 143 -14.86 2.23 10.31
C ALA A 143 -15.65 1.06 10.93
N THR A 144 -16.82 1.31 11.53
CA THR A 144 -17.69 0.25 12.08
C THR A 144 -18.21 -0.71 11.00
N VAL A 145 -18.60 -0.20 9.84
CA VAL A 145 -19.05 -1.03 8.72
C VAL A 145 -17.92 -1.95 8.23
N ILE A 146 -16.74 -1.37 8.00
CA ILE A 146 -15.54 -2.11 7.61
C ILE A 146 -15.19 -3.15 8.68
N GLN A 147 -15.20 -2.77 9.95
CA GLN A 147 -14.91 -3.64 11.08
C GLN A 147 -15.82 -4.87 11.11
N SER A 148 -17.14 -4.66 10.96
CA SER A 148 -18.11 -5.76 10.90
C SER A 148 -17.76 -6.73 9.78
N LYS A 149 -17.38 -6.21 8.61
CA LYS A 149 -17.05 -7.03 7.45
C LYS A 149 -15.73 -7.77 7.60
N LEU A 150 -14.73 -7.15 8.24
CA LEU A 150 -13.46 -7.80 8.56
C LEU A 150 -13.63 -8.95 9.56
N ASN A 151 -14.56 -8.83 10.53
CA ASN A 151 -14.92 -9.92 11.44
C ASN A 151 -15.42 -11.15 10.68
N ASP A 152 -16.27 -10.95 9.67
CA ASP A 152 -16.84 -12.05 8.87
C ASP A 152 -15.75 -12.86 8.14
N TYR A 153 -14.62 -12.22 7.81
CA TYR A 153 -13.44 -12.85 7.21
C TYR A 153 -12.37 -13.30 8.21
N GLY A 154 -12.62 -13.16 9.51
CA GLY A 154 -11.67 -13.52 10.56
C GLY A 154 -10.37 -12.69 10.53
N ILE A 155 -10.44 -11.47 10.01
CA ILE A 155 -9.30 -10.54 9.96
C ILE A 155 -9.19 -9.85 11.32
N LEU A 156 -7.98 -9.90 11.90
CA LEU A 156 -7.68 -9.25 13.17
C LEU A 156 -7.54 -7.74 12.95
N TYR A 157 -7.86 -6.94 13.95
CA TYR A 157 -7.59 -5.51 13.94
C TYR A 157 -7.50 -5.03 15.39
N GLN A 158 -6.70 -4.00 15.62
CA GLN A 158 -6.81 -3.21 16.84
C GLN A 158 -7.97 -2.22 16.66
N SER A 159 -8.79 -2.02 17.70
CA SER A 159 -10.05 -1.25 17.65
C SER A 159 -10.02 -0.10 16.62
N LEU A 160 -10.88 -0.21 15.60
CA LEU A 160 -10.98 0.78 14.51
C LEU A 160 -11.85 1.98 14.88
N THR A 161 -12.59 1.86 15.99
CA THR A 161 -13.44 2.89 16.56
C THR A 161 -12.73 3.62 17.68
N HIS A 162 -13.16 4.87 17.93
CA HIS A 162 -12.64 5.75 18.98
C HIS A 162 -12.36 5.01 20.30
N HIS A 163 -11.19 5.29 20.87
CA HIS A 163 -10.94 5.06 22.28
C HIS A 163 -12.05 5.70 23.11
N THR A 164 -12.50 5.03 24.18
CA THR A 164 -13.44 5.64 25.14
C THR A 164 -12.86 6.94 25.72
N ILE A 165 -13.69 7.81 26.30
CA ILE A 165 -13.20 9.07 26.90
C ILE A 165 -12.13 8.77 27.95
N GLU A 166 -12.32 7.68 28.70
CA GLU A 166 -11.43 7.15 29.72
C GLU A 166 -10.11 6.65 29.11
N GLU A 167 -10.15 5.90 28.02
CA GLU A 167 -8.95 5.45 27.28
C GLU A 167 -8.17 6.63 26.70
N GLN A 168 -8.86 7.62 26.12
CA GLN A 168 -8.22 8.83 25.60
C GLN A 168 -7.55 9.64 26.70
N ALA A 169 -8.19 9.78 27.87
CA ALA A 169 -7.61 10.44 29.02
C ALA A 169 -6.37 9.70 29.54
N LEU A 170 -6.42 8.36 29.58
CA LEU A 170 -5.29 7.53 29.98
C LEU A 170 -4.12 7.62 29.01
N HIS A 171 -4.36 7.57 27.70
CA HIS A 171 -3.33 7.72 26.67
C HIS A 171 -2.66 9.10 26.72
N LYS A 172 -3.42 10.16 27.00
CA LYS A 172 -2.88 11.52 27.22
C LYS A 172 -2.03 11.65 28.49
N LEU A 173 -2.29 10.81 29.50
CA LEU A 173 -1.58 10.86 30.77
C LEU A 173 -0.31 10.01 30.79
N LEU A 174 -0.28 8.89 30.07
CA LEU A 174 0.79 7.89 30.17
C LEU A 174 1.86 7.96 29.07
N ASP A 175 1.75 8.90 28.13
CA ASP A 175 2.70 9.07 27.00
C ASP A 175 3.09 7.72 26.38
N HIS A 176 2.08 6.84 26.22
CA HIS A 176 2.26 5.45 25.81
C HIS A 176 2.40 5.28 24.29
N THR A 177 2.84 6.31 23.57
CA THR A 177 3.47 6.11 22.27
C THR A 177 4.89 5.60 22.52
N ALA A 178 5.01 4.38 23.04
CA ALA A 178 6.14 3.55 22.64
C ALA A 178 5.88 3.29 21.15
N PRO A 179 6.56 4.01 20.24
CA PRO A 179 6.27 3.91 18.84
C PRO A 179 6.62 2.48 18.43
N PHE A 180 5.76 1.81 17.66
CA PHE A 180 6.23 0.64 16.92
C PHE A 180 7.49 1.06 16.14
N ALA A 181 8.49 0.19 15.98
CA ALA A 181 9.82 0.57 15.48
C ALA A 181 9.85 1.26 14.08
N TRP A 182 8.71 1.41 13.42
CA TRP A 182 8.51 2.14 12.17
C TRP A 182 7.80 3.51 12.31
N ASP A 183 7.37 3.90 13.52
CA ASP A 183 6.56 5.09 13.81
C ASP A 183 7.41 6.33 14.20
N VAL A 184 8.68 6.14 14.59
CA VAL A 184 9.64 7.23 14.91
C VAL A 184 9.90 8.16 13.71
N ARG A 185 9.61 7.74 12.48
CA ARG A 185 9.79 8.59 11.28
C ARG A 185 8.55 9.39 10.90
N ARG A 186 7.42 9.20 11.60
CA ARG A 186 6.15 9.82 11.23
C ARG A 186 5.82 11.04 12.08
N GLU A 187 6.31 11.09 13.32
CA GLU A 187 6.12 12.26 14.20
C GLU A 187 6.86 13.52 13.72
N GLU A 188 7.94 13.40 12.93
CA GLU A 188 8.58 14.59 12.32
C GLU A 188 7.72 15.29 11.26
N ALA A 189 6.61 14.67 10.80
CA ALA A 189 5.72 15.25 9.79
C ALA A 189 4.38 15.77 10.34
N ASP A 190 4.00 15.41 11.58
CA ASP A 190 2.69 15.72 12.15
C ASP A 190 2.73 16.83 13.22
N ASP A 191 3.87 17.51 13.40
CA ASP A 191 3.95 18.62 14.35
C ASP A 191 3.48 19.96 13.73
N THR A 192 2.18 20.19 13.88
CA THR A 192 1.52 21.47 14.13
C THR A 192 2.08 22.72 13.41
N GLY A 193 1.58 22.97 12.18
CA GLY A 193 1.63 24.31 11.55
C GLY A 193 1.82 24.36 10.03
N GLY A 194 2.07 23.23 9.36
CA GLY A 194 2.51 23.21 7.95
C GLY A 194 1.43 23.36 6.87
N ASP A 195 0.14 23.32 7.19
CA ASP A 195 -0.92 23.17 6.17
C ASP A 195 -1.06 24.42 5.27
N ALA A 196 -0.92 25.62 5.82
CA ALA A 196 -0.98 26.85 5.04
C ALA A 196 0.27 27.09 4.17
N ASP A 197 1.44 26.63 4.63
CA ASP A 197 2.69 26.77 3.87
C ASP A 197 2.81 25.68 2.80
N LEU A 198 2.29 24.47 3.05
CA LEU A 198 2.29 23.38 2.08
C LEU A 198 1.30 23.64 0.93
N ASP A 199 0.09 24.14 1.24
CA ASP A 199 -0.87 24.53 0.20
C ASP A 199 -0.31 25.67 -0.66
N ARG A 200 0.39 26.64 -0.06
CA ARG A 200 1.04 27.74 -0.77
C ARG A 200 2.19 27.27 -1.66
N LEU A 201 3.01 26.33 -1.16
CA LEU A 201 4.09 25.72 -1.93
C LEU A 201 3.58 24.87 -3.11
N LEU A 202 2.43 24.21 -2.95
CA LEU A 202 1.81 23.43 -4.02
C LEU A 202 1.18 24.33 -5.09
N ASP A 203 0.55 25.45 -4.69
CA ASP A 203 0.02 26.46 -5.62
C ASP A 203 1.15 27.16 -6.41
N ASP A 204 2.28 27.47 -5.76
CA ASP A 204 3.45 28.05 -6.41
C ASP A 204 4.08 27.08 -7.43
N LEU A 205 4.08 25.77 -7.13
CA LEU A 205 4.62 24.74 -8.02
C LEU A 205 3.74 24.55 -9.28
N ASP A 206 2.41 24.57 -9.10
CA ASP A 206 1.47 24.48 -10.22
C ASP A 206 1.57 25.72 -11.14
N GLN A 207 1.82 26.91 -10.58
CA GLN A 207 2.10 28.11 -11.38
C GLN A 207 3.43 28.03 -12.15
N GLU A 208 4.49 27.46 -11.58
CA GLU A 208 5.78 27.33 -12.26
C GLU A 208 5.71 26.33 -13.43
N ILE A 209 4.93 25.26 -13.27
CA ILE A 209 4.71 24.25 -14.31
C ILE A 209 3.88 24.83 -15.47
N HIS A 210 2.77 25.51 -15.17
CA HIS A 210 1.90 26.06 -16.20
C HIS A 210 2.39 27.40 -16.80
N GLY A 211 3.23 28.15 -16.07
CA GLY A 211 3.88 29.36 -16.58
C GLY A 211 4.98 29.07 -17.60
N ARG A 212 5.61 27.88 -17.55
CA ARG A 212 6.63 27.44 -18.53
C ARG A 212 6.05 26.86 -19.82
N GLU A 213 4.75 26.56 -19.86
CA GLU A 213 4.07 26.11 -21.08
C GLU A 213 3.52 27.27 -21.94
N ALA A 214 3.57 28.51 -21.44
CA ALA A 214 3.07 29.71 -22.11
C ALA A 214 4.15 30.73 -22.52
N ALA A 215 5.44 30.39 -22.39
CA ALA A 215 6.58 31.23 -22.76
C ALA A 215 7.40 30.65 -23.93
#